data_AF-A0A497PDC0-F1
#
_entry.id   AF-A0A497PDC0-F1
#
_cell.length_a   1.000
_cell.length_b   1.000
_cell.length_c   1.000
_cell.angle_alpha   90.00
_cell.angle_beta   90.00
_cell.angle_gamma   90.00
#
_symmetry.space_group_name_H-M   'P 1'
#
loop_
_entity.id
_entity.type
_entity.pdbx_description
1 polymer ?
#
loop_
_entity_poly.entity_id
_entity_poly.type
_entity_poly.pdbx_seq_one_letter_code
_entity_poly.pdbx_strand_id
1 'polypeptide(L)'
;MGIVLNLYNRLKHREYREAIVAFSYLWTYLGFVNLLFGVSANSVSAWFDPDGTVNLWVPILGIGYGTGNNGVYPLLPMSAQMFTLLCLVLPLAIMTVTSLMGKMDGLVEYLEYSIGMISHTVSYARIFALNTVHLILSSMFVQMLPALIEIPVPPISVLGVEIVPPQVWEHGVLVEPYIPLLGALVGTIVVGILEGLLAFMHTLRLHFVEWFSKFYHAGGTPFRPYAVSRLFTRPVNEPVAQAPLLTN
;
A
#
# COMPACT_ATOMS: atom_id res chain seq x y z
N MET A 1 2.59 1.17 9.87
CA MET A 1 3.39 0.06 10.43
C MET A 1 4.90 0.35 10.48
N GLY A 2 5.62 0.55 9.36
CA GLY A 2 7.08 0.81 9.41
C GLY A 2 7.51 1.98 10.31
N ILE A 3 6.76 3.09 10.29
CA ILE A 3 6.98 4.26 11.17
C ILE A 3 6.77 3.91 12.66
N VAL A 4 5.78 3.05 12.95
CA VAL A 4 5.49 2.58 14.32
C VAL A 4 6.66 1.74 14.83
N LEU A 5 7.28 0.92 13.97
CA LEU A 5 8.43 0.11 14.33
C LEU A 5 9.67 0.96 14.61
N ASN A 6 9.90 2.00 13.82
CA ASN A 6 10.98 2.97 14.05
C ASN A 6 10.80 3.69 15.40
N LEU A 7 9.60 4.19 15.67
CA LEU A 7 9.24 4.78 16.96
C LEU A 7 9.49 3.80 18.12
N TYR A 8 9.05 2.55 17.98
CA TYR A 8 9.26 1.53 19.00
C TYR A 8 10.75 1.26 19.25
N ASN A 9 11.56 1.20 18.18
CA ASN A 9 12.99 0.97 18.31
C ASN A 9 13.70 2.13 19.04
N ARG A 10 13.40 3.38 18.66
CA ARG A 10 13.97 4.56 19.33
C ARG A 10 13.53 4.69 20.79
N LEU A 11 12.27 4.34 21.08
CA LEU A 11 11.77 4.30 22.46
C LEU A 11 12.50 3.24 23.31
N LYS A 12 12.83 2.09 22.71
CA LYS A 12 13.58 1.00 23.37
C LYS A 12 15.03 1.38 23.67
N HIS A 13 15.68 2.17 22.80
CA HIS A 13 17.06 2.64 22.99
C HIS A 13 17.19 3.86 23.93
N ARG A 14 16.08 4.34 24.52
CA ARG A 14 16.01 5.50 25.45
C ARG A 14 16.44 6.85 24.85
N GLU A 15 16.36 7.00 23.53
CA GLU A 15 16.61 8.26 22.83
C GLU A 15 15.32 9.10 22.77
N TYR A 16 14.96 9.71 23.90
CA TYR A 16 13.66 10.40 24.06
C TYR A 16 13.47 11.57 23.09
N ARG A 17 14.52 12.28 22.70
CA ARG A 17 14.43 13.43 21.78
C ARG A 17 14.02 13.00 20.38
N GLU A 18 14.62 11.94 19.86
CA GLU A 18 14.36 11.42 18.52
C GLU A 18 13.04 10.62 18.47
N ALA A 19 12.68 9.96 19.58
CA ALA A 19 11.38 9.30 19.73
C ALA A 19 10.21 10.31 19.66
N ILE A 20 10.36 11.52 20.23
CA ILE A 20 9.35 12.58 20.14
C ILE A 20 9.16 13.02 18.69
N VAL A 21 10.23 13.18 17.91
CA VAL A 21 10.17 13.53 16.49
C VAL A 21 9.44 12.45 15.69
N ALA A 22 9.79 11.18 15.90
CA ALA A 22 9.13 10.05 15.24
C ALA A 22 7.65 9.91 15.60
N PHE A 23 7.27 10.17 16.86
CA PHE A 23 5.88 10.18 17.30
C PHE A 23 5.09 11.33 16.67
N SER A 24 5.67 12.53 16.67
CA SER A 24 5.06 13.72 16.06
C SER A 24 4.83 13.51 14.56
N TYR A 25 5.78 12.90 13.88
CA TYR A 25 5.67 12.54 12.47
C TYR A 25 4.53 11.55 12.18
N LEU A 26 4.40 10.50 13.00
CA LEU A 26 3.28 9.56 12.91
C LEU A 26 1.94 10.27 13.11
N TRP A 27 1.88 11.19 14.08
CA TRP A 27 0.69 11.99 14.35
C TRP A 27 0.36 12.91 13.17
N THR A 28 1.32 13.63 12.59
CA THR A 28 1.10 14.46 11.40
C THR A 28 0.60 13.63 10.22
N TYR A 29 1.15 12.44 10.01
CA TYR A 29 0.71 11.54 8.93
C TYR A 29 -0.73 11.09 9.10
N LEU A 30 -1.09 10.63 10.29
CA LEU A 30 -2.45 10.18 10.58
C LEU A 30 -3.44 11.35 10.56
N GLY A 31 -3.03 12.52 11.05
CA GLY A 31 -3.79 13.75 10.96
C GLY A 31 -4.04 14.19 9.51
N PHE A 32 -3.02 14.18 8.66
CA PHE A 32 -3.14 14.53 7.25
C PHE A 32 -4.09 13.58 6.49
N VAL A 33 -3.97 12.27 6.72
CA VAL A 33 -4.88 11.27 6.12
C VAL A 33 -6.32 11.49 6.58
N ASN A 34 -6.54 11.75 7.87
CA ASN A 34 -7.87 12.04 8.39
C ASN A 34 -8.45 13.35 7.85
N LEU A 35 -7.64 14.36 7.55
CA LEU A 35 -8.15 15.60 6.93
C LEU A 35 -8.53 15.41 5.46
N LEU A 36 -7.73 14.62 4.74
CA LEU A 36 -7.95 14.42 3.31
C LEU A 36 -9.10 13.44 3.03
N PHE A 37 -9.24 12.39 3.83
CA PHE A 37 -10.25 11.35 3.63
C PHE A 37 -11.31 11.28 4.73
N GLY A 38 -10.93 11.56 5.98
CA GLY A 38 -11.78 11.38 7.15
C GLY A 38 -12.67 12.56 7.51
N VAL A 39 -12.43 13.76 6.97
CA VAL A 39 -13.31 14.91 7.17
C VAL A 39 -14.11 15.11 5.90
N SER A 40 -15.43 15.21 6.06
CA SER A 40 -16.38 15.57 5.01
C SER A 40 -16.22 17.04 4.55
N ALA A 41 -15.01 17.45 4.23
CA ALA A 41 -14.68 18.78 3.73
C ALA A 41 -14.20 18.64 2.28
N ASN A 42 -15.06 18.97 1.33
CA ASN A 42 -14.75 18.95 -0.10
C ASN A 42 -13.79 20.07 -0.53
N SER A 43 -13.38 20.95 0.40
CA SER A 43 -12.47 22.07 0.15
C SER A 43 -11.48 22.28 1.29
N VAL A 44 -10.28 22.74 0.94
CA VAL A 44 -9.22 23.12 1.90
C VAL A 44 -9.66 24.30 2.77
N SER A 45 -10.55 25.16 2.28
CA SER A 45 -11.10 26.27 3.07
C SER A 45 -11.93 25.79 4.26
N ALA A 46 -12.66 24.68 4.11
CA ALA A 46 -13.47 24.09 5.17
C ALA A 46 -12.62 23.45 6.29
N TRP A 47 -11.32 23.24 6.06
CA TRP A 47 -10.37 22.83 7.12
C TRP A 47 -10.07 23.98 8.09
N PHE A 48 -10.26 25.22 7.67
CA PHE A 48 -9.96 26.41 8.47
C PHE A 48 -11.23 27.20 8.80
N ASP A 49 -12.39 26.56 8.80
CA ASP A 49 -13.66 27.21 9.16
C ASP A 49 -13.88 27.21 10.68
N PRO A 50 -14.04 28.39 11.35
CA PRO A 50 -14.26 28.47 12.79
C PRO A 50 -15.58 27.82 13.26
N ASP A 51 -16.61 27.83 12.42
CA ASP A 51 -17.97 27.40 12.79
C ASP A 51 -18.33 26.01 12.24
N GLY A 52 -17.44 25.40 11.45
CA GLY A 52 -17.67 24.08 10.84
C GLY A 52 -17.64 22.94 11.86
N THR A 53 -18.65 22.05 11.82
CA THR A 53 -18.68 20.81 12.61
C THR A 53 -17.95 19.69 11.87
N VAL A 54 -17.12 18.92 12.59
CA VAL A 54 -16.36 17.81 12.01
C VAL A 54 -17.12 16.50 12.19
N ASN A 55 -17.55 15.93 11.07
CA ASN A 55 -18.01 14.54 11.01
C ASN A 55 -16.82 13.66 10.64
N LEU A 56 -16.47 12.73 11.53
CA LEU A 56 -15.36 11.81 11.28
C LEU A 56 -15.86 10.62 10.46
N TRP A 57 -15.50 10.62 9.18
CA TRP A 57 -15.58 9.45 8.33
C TRP A 57 -14.43 8.50 8.69
N VAL A 58 -14.75 7.30 9.17
CA VAL A 58 -13.75 6.26 9.41
C VAL A 58 -13.57 5.47 8.11
N PRO A 59 -12.40 5.56 7.43
CA PRO A 59 -12.21 4.97 6.10
C PRO A 59 -12.35 3.45 6.04
N ILE A 60 -12.24 2.77 7.18
CA ILE A 60 -12.20 1.30 7.26
C ILE A 60 -13.60 0.68 7.09
N LEU A 61 -14.68 1.45 7.27
CA LEU A 61 -16.05 0.92 7.23
C LEU A 61 -16.80 1.13 5.92
N GLY A 62 -16.22 1.76 4.89
CA GLY A 62 -16.77 1.73 3.52
C GLY A 62 -18.23 2.20 3.34
N ILE A 63 -18.82 2.86 4.34
CA ILE A 63 -20.19 3.37 4.26
C ILE A 63 -20.09 4.87 3.96
N GLY A 64 -20.52 5.23 2.74
CA GLY A 64 -20.98 6.57 2.35
C GLY A 64 -19.93 7.61 1.98
N TYR A 65 -19.87 7.96 0.69
CA TYR A 65 -19.54 9.34 0.30
C TYR A 65 -20.76 10.19 0.63
N GLY A 66 -20.70 10.99 1.69
CA GLY A 66 -21.86 11.78 2.11
C GLY A 66 -21.41 12.99 2.92
N THR A 67 -21.71 14.17 2.38
CA THR A 67 -21.63 15.43 3.12
C THR A 67 -22.81 15.54 4.08
N GLY A 68 -22.52 15.70 5.37
CA GLY A 68 -23.54 15.97 6.40
C GLY A 68 -23.80 14.87 7.42
N ASN A 69 -24.70 15.19 8.36
CA ASN A 69 -25.08 14.38 9.51
C ASN A 69 -26.03 13.24 9.12
N ASN A 70 -25.51 12.14 8.60
CA ASN A 70 -26.31 10.97 8.22
C ASN A 70 -26.38 9.88 9.32
N GLY A 71 -26.19 10.22 10.60
CA GLY A 71 -26.36 9.29 11.73
C GLY A 71 -25.37 8.11 11.80
N VAL A 72 -24.58 7.88 10.75
CA VAL A 72 -23.53 6.84 10.66
C VAL A 72 -22.17 7.37 11.14
N TYR A 73 -21.96 8.69 11.10
CA TYR A 73 -20.70 9.33 11.53
C TYR A 73 -20.89 9.99 12.89
N PRO A 74 -20.09 9.64 13.92
CA PRO A 74 -20.12 10.37 15.18
C PRO A 74 -19.64 11.82 14.94
N LEU A 75 -20.50 12.77 15.28
CA LEU A 75 -20.15 14.19 15.36
C LEU A 75 -19.09 14.34 16.45
N LEU A 76 -17.91 14.86 16.09
CA LEU A 76 -16.99 15.35 17.12
C LEU A 76 -17.48 16.73 17.58
N PRO A 77 -17.63 16.98 18.90
CA PRO A 77 -18.02 18.27 19.44
C PRO A 77 -16.83 19.26 19.41
N MET A 78 -16.20 19.42 18.24
CA MET A 78 -15.02 20.27 18.03
C MET A 78 -15.17 21.01 16.69
N SER A 79 -14.75 22.28 16.65
CA SER A 79 -14.72 23.06 15.41
C SER A 79 -13.69 22.49 14.42
N ALA A 80 -13.95 22.68 13.12
CA ALA A 80 -13.06 22.23 12.04
C ALA A 80 -11.64 22.79 12.19
N GLN A 81 -11.52 24.06 12.58
CA GLN A 81 -10.23 24.66 12.94
C GLN A 81 -9.53 23.96 14.11
N MET A 82 -10.23 23.61 15.18
CA MET A 82 -9.61 22.97 16.34
C MET A 82 -9.10 21.56 16.00
N PHE A 83 -9.86 20.83 15.18
CA PHE A 83 -9.45 19.52 14.69
C PHE A 83 -8.19 19.61 13.80
N THR A 84 -8.13 20.58 12.89
CA THR A 84 -6.98 20.74 11.99
C THR A 84 -5.73 21.24 12.71
N LEU A 85 -5.91 22.11 13.70
CA LEU A 85 -4.83 22.53 14.58
C LEU A 85 -4.23 21.35 15.36
N LEU A 86 -5.07 20.49 15.96
CA LEU A 86 -4.59 19.34 16.73
C LEU A 86 -4.00 18.22 15.86
N CYS A 87 -4.59 17.96 14.70
CA CYS A 87 -4.17 16.87 13.82
C CYS A 87 -2.94 17.21 12.99
N LEU A 88 -2.80 18.46 12.54
CA LEU A 88 -1.77 18.83 11.57
C LEU A 88 -0.79 19.89 12.13
N VAL A 89 -1.28 20.99 12.68
CA VAL A 89 -0.41 22.13 13.05
C VAL A 89 0.40 21.86 14.32
N LEU A 90 -0.21 21.29 15.36
CA LEU A 90 0.44 21.03 16.64
C LEU A 90 1.60 20.02 16.54
N PRO A 91 1.45 18.86 15.87
CA PRO A 91 2.56 17.94 15.70
C PRO A 91 3.66 18.51 14.77
N LEU A 92 3.29 19.30 13.76
CA LEU A 92 4.27 19.98 12.92
C LEU A 92 5.07 21.01 13.74
N ALA A 93 4.41 21.75 14.63
CA ALA A 93 5.06 22.70 15.53
C ALA A 93 6.01 22.00 16.53
N ILE A 94 5.60 20.86 17.09
CA ILE A 94 6.47 20.07 17.97
C ILE A 94 7.70 19.57 17.18
N MET A 95 7.51 19.10 15.95
CA MET A 95 8.59 18.61 15.09
C MET A 95 9.58 19.74 14.73
N THR A 96 9.10 20.93 14.38
CA THR A 96 9.97 22.06 14.04
C THR A 96 10.72 22.58 15.26
N VAL A 97 10.07 22.71 16.42
CA VAL A 97 10.73 23.15 17.66
C VAL A 97 11.81 22.15 18.10
N THR A 98 11.48 20.86 18.10
CA THR A 98 12.44 19.81 18.49
C THR A 98 13.60 19.70 17.51
N SER A 99 13.34 19.80 16.20
CA SER A 99 14.35 19.84 15.14
C SER A 99 15.31 21.03 15.29
N LEU A 100 14.80 22.25 15.52
CA LEU A 100 15.63 23.45 15.64
C LEU A 100 16.58 23.41 16.84
N MET A 101 16.25 22.69 17.91
CA MET A 101 17.16 22.48 19.04
C MET A 101 18.43 21.68 18.66
N GLY A 102 18.40 20.94 17.54
CA GLY A 102 19.48 20.10 17.04
C GLY A 102 20.41 20.78 16.03
N LYS A 103 20.27 22.11 15.83
CA LYS A 103 21.03 22.89 14.86
C LYS A 103 20.96 22.28 13.44
N MET A 104 22.09 21.92 12.85
CA MET A 104 22.19 21.47 11.46
C MET A 104 21.64 20.05 11.27
N ASP A 105 21.88 19.16 12.24
CA ASP A 105 21.44 17.76 12.18
C ASP A 105 19.92 17.66 12.29
N GLY A 106 19.30 18.49 13.14
CA GLY A 106 17.85 18.53 13.27
C GLY A 106 17.14 19.04 12.02
N LEU A 107 17.74 19.99 11.28
CA LEU A 107 17.16 20.49 10.02
C LEU A 107 17.19 19.41 8.93
N VAL A 108 18.28 18.65 8.84
CA VAL A 108 18.38 17.50 7.92
C VAL A 108 17.32 16.46 8.28
N GLU A 109 17.16 16.14 9.56
CA GLU A 109 16.14 15.20 10.04
C GLU A 109 14.71 15.65 9.66
N TYR A 110 14.39 16.94 9.83
CA TYR A 110 13.10 17.51 9.41
C TYR A 110 12.85 17.35 7.90
N LEU A 111 13.85 17.64 7.07
CA LEU A 111 13.74 17.52 5.61
C LEU A 111 13.62 16.05 5.17
N GLU A 112 14.38 15.15 5.78
CA GLU A 112 14.32 13.72 5.50
C GLU A 112 12.94 13.15 5.83
N TYR A 113 12.35 13.51 6.98
CA TYR A 113 10.99 13.09 7.31
C TYR A 113 9.94 13.69 6.38
N SER A 114 10.05 14.99 6.05
CA SER A 114 9.10 15.68 5.17
C SER A 114 9.11 15.11 3.75
N ILE A 115 10.30 14.94 3.17
CA ILE A 115 10.47 14.35 1.83
C ILE A 115 10.10 12.88 1.86
N GLY A 116 10.50 12.15 2.91
CA GLY A 116 10.15 10.75 3.11
C GLY A 116 8.63 10.54 3.10
N MET A 117 7.86 11.39 3.78
CA MET A 117 6.38 11.29 3.84
C MET A 117 5.74 11.30 2.45
N ILE A 118 6.13 12.29 1.65
CA ILE A 118 5.60 12.52 0.31
C ILE A 118 6.09 11.41 -0.62
N SER A 119 7.40 11.14 -0.61
CA SER A 119 8.02 10.13 -1.47
C SER A 119 7.39 8.76 -1.26
N HIS A 120 7.22 8.37 0.01
CA HIS A 120 6.60 7.11 0.39
C HIS A 120 5.14 7.02 -0.08
N THR A 121 4.33 8.03 0.22
CA THR A 121 2.92 8.05 -0.19
C THR A 121 2.76 8.02 -1.71
N VAL A 122 3.55 8.80 -2.44
CA VAL A 122 3.52 8.83 -3.92
C VAL A 122 4.04 7.52 -4.51
N SER A 123 4.99 6.86 -3.87
CA SER A 123 5.55 5.56 -4.32
C SER A 123 4.47 4.47 -4.43
N TYR A 124 3.46 4.47 -3.56
CA TYR A 124 2.33 3.54 -3.62
C TYR A 124 1.37 3.79 -4.81
N ALA A 125 1.36 4.98 -5.40
CA ALA A 125 0.56 5.25 -6.61
C ALA A 125 0.92 4.31 -7.77
N ARG A 126 2.11 3.70 -7.73
CA ARG A 126 2.52 2.66 -8.68
C ARG A 126 1.60 1.44 -8.67
N ILE A 127 1.14 0.99 -7.50
CA ILE A 127 0.24 -0.17 -7.41
C ILE A 127 -1.11 0.18 -8.03
N PHE A 128 -1.61 1.39 -7.76
CA PHE A 128 -2.81 1.91 -8.40
C PHE A 128 -2.67 1.99 -9.93
N ALA A 129 -1.54 2.53 -10.42
CA ALA A 129 -1.27 2.60 -11.85
C ALA A 129 -1.25 1.21 -12.51
N LEU A 130 -0.67 0.21 -11.84
CA LEU A 130 -0.67 -1.16 -12.34
C LEU A 130 -2.08 -1.75 -12.41
N ASN A 131 -2.91 -1.54 -11.38
CA ASN A 131 -4.32 -1.95 -11.43
C ASN A 131 -5.08 -1.29 -12.60
N THR A 132 -4.82 -0.02 -12.88
CA THR A 132 -5.43 0.66 -14.04
C THR A 132 -4.96 0.05 -15.36
N VAL A 133 -3.66 -0.27 -15.49
CA VAL A 133 -3.12 -0.96 -16.67
C VAL A 133 -3.74 -2.35 -16.82
N HIS A 134 -3.91 -3.11 -15.73
CA HIS A 134 -4.60 -4.39 -15.72
C HIS A 134 -5.99 -4.31 -16.35
N LEU A 135 -6.79 -3.33 -15.90
CA LEU A 135 -8.16 -3.12 -16.38
C LEU A 135 -8.19 -2.76 -17.87
N ILE A 136 -7.26 -1.91 -18.31
CA ILE A 136 -7.17 -1.48 -19.71
C ILE A 136 -6.72 -2.65 -20.60
N LEU A 137 -5.64 -3.36 -20.24
CA LEU A 137 -5.15 -4.48 -21.04
C LEU A 137 -6.18 -5.62 -21.09
N SER A 138 -6.79 -5.97 -19.95
CA SER A 138 -7.81 -7.02 -19.92
C SER A 138 -9.02 -6.67 -20.78
N SER A 139 -9.49 -5.41 -20.76
CA SER A 139 -10.59 -4.98 -21.63
C SER A 139 -10.21 -4.96 -23.11
N MET A 140 -8.98 -4.57 -23.46
CA MET A 140 -8.49 -4.59 -24.85
C MET A 140 -8.38 -6.02 -25.42
N PHE A 141 -7.89 -6.99 -24.64
CA PHE A 141 -7.85 -8.39 -25.09
C PHE A 141 -9.24 -9.00 -25.26
N VAL A 142 -10.21 -8.61 -24.43
CA VAL A 142 -11.60 -9.06 -24.56
C VAL A 142 -12.29 -8.42 -25.77
N GLN A 143 -11.99 -7.17 -26.11
CA GLN A 143 -12.63 -6.46 -27.23
C GLN A 143 -11.96 -6.73 -28.60
N MET A 144 -10.64 -6.93 -28.65
CA MET A 144 -9.92 -7.07 -29.92
C MET A 144 -9.86 -8.50 -30.47
N LEU A 145 -10.02 -9.54 -29.64
CA LEU A 145 -9.97 -10.93 -30.12
C LEU A 145 -11.33 -11.37 -30.70
N PRO A 146 -11.36 -12.00 -31.89
CA PRO A 146 -12.61 -12.39 -32.52
C PRO A 146 -13.42 -13.38 -31.67
N ALA A 147 -14.72 -13.11 -31.54
CA ALA A 147 -15.70 -13.93 -30.84
C ALA A 147 -16.03 -15.20 -31.66
N LEU A 148 -15.06 -16.12 -31.77
CA LEU A 148 -15.28 -17.40 -32.45
C LEU A 148 -16.18 -18.35 -31.64
N ILE A 149 -16.26 -18.16 -30.32
CA ILE A 149 -17.13 -18.89 -29.40
C ILE A 149 -17.77 -17.87 -28.46
N GLU A 150 -19.06 -17.63 -28.67
CA GLU A 150 -19.90 -16.78 -27.83
C GLU A 150 -20.58 -17.66 -26.78
N ILE A 151 -20.32 -17.37 -25.50
CA ILE A 151 -21.13 -17.93 -24.41
C ILE A 151 -22.05 -16.80 -23.93
N PRO A 152 -23.39 -16.97 -24.01
CA PRO A 152 -24.32 -16.01 -23.44
C PRO A 152 -24.14 -15.99 -21.92
N VAL A 153 -23.92 -14.81 -21.36
CA VAL A 153 -23.73 -14.65 -19.92
C VAL A 153 -25.13 -14.60 -19.28
N PRO A 154 -25.49 -15.55 -18.39
CA PRO A 154 -26.78 -15.49 -17.72
C PRO A 154 -26.84 -14.23 -16.85
N PRO A 155 -28.02 -13.60 -16.67
CA PRO A 155 -28.17 -12.41 -15.85
C PRO A 155 -27.82 -12.75 -14.39
N ILE A 156 -26.82 -12.07 -13.84
CA ILE A 156 -26.40 -12.21 -12.44
C ILE A 156 -26.89 -10.98 -11.68
N SER A 157 -27.84 -11.19 -10.76
CA SER A 157 -28.26 -10.21 -9.77
C SER A 157 -27.70 -10.58 -8.40
N VAL A 158 -26.98 -9.65 -7.77
CA VAL A 158 -26.50 -9.79 -6.39
C VAL A 158 -27.13 -8.68 -5.56
N LEU A 159 -27.89 -9.06 -4.53
CA LEU A 159 -28.53 -8.12 -3.58
C LEU A 159 -29.36 -7.01 -4.26
N GLY A 160 -30.11 -7.34 -5.32
CA GLY A 160 -31.01 -6.39 -6.00
C GLY A 160 -30.32 -5.35 -6.88
N VAL A 161 -28.98 -5.43 -7.02
CA VAL A 161 -28.23 -4.69 -8.04
C VAL A 161 -28.02 -5.61 -9.23
N GLU A 162 -28.63 -5.27 -10.36
CA GLU A 162 -28.41 -5.95 -11.64
C GLU A 162 -27.01 -5.57 -12.15
N ILE A 163 -26.02 -6.45 -11.94
CA ILE A 163 -24.63 -6.22 -12.37
C ILE A 163 -24.51 -6.39 -13.89
N VAL A 164 -25.35 -7.25 -14.46
CA VAL A 164 -25.42 -7.50 -15.91
C VAL A 164 -26.89 -7.41 -16.34
N PRO A 165 -27.31 -6.36 -17.07
CA PRO A 165 -28.67 -6.28 -17.61
C PRO A 165 -28.86 -7.39 -18.66
N PRO A 166 -30.08 -7.95 -18.78
CA PRO A 166 -30.37 -9.09 -19.66
C PRO A 166 -30.14 -8.79 -21.16
N GLN A 167 -30.12 -7.52 -21.55
CA GLN A 167 -29.93 -7.08 -22.94
C GLN A 167 -29.07 -5.81 -22.92
N VAL A 168 -28.01 -5.79 -23.74
CA VAL A 168 -27.18 -4.61 -23.95
C VAL A 168 -27.52 -4.04 -25.32
N TRP A 169 -27.61 -2.71 -25.41
CA TRP A 169 -27.82 -2.02 -26.68
C TRP A 169 -26.49 -1.97 -27.43
N GLU A 170 -26.34 -2.81 -28.45
CA GLU A 170 -25.19 -2.80 -29.34
C GLU A 170 -25.67 -2.58 -30.79
N HIS A 171 -25.10 -1.59 -31.49
CA HIS A 171 -25.38 -1.30 -32.91
C HIS A 171 -26.87 -1.16 -33.31
N GLY A 172 -27.75 -0.78 -32.37
CA GLY A 172 -29.18 -0.55 -32.66
C GLY A 172 -30.06 -1.81 -32.58
N VAL A 173 -29.53 -2.93 -32.07
CA VAL A 173 -30.28 -4.16 -31.81
C VAL A 173 -30.08 -4.57 -30.35
N LEU A 174 -31.12 -5.17 -29.74
CA LEU A 174 -31.03 -5.76 -28.41
C LEU A 174 -30.31 -7.11 -28.54
N VAL A 175 -29.08 -7.19 -28.02
CA VAL A 175 -28.26 -8.41 -28.05
C VAL A 175 -27.99 -8.89 -26.63
N GLU A 176 -27.98 -10.21 -26.44
CA GLU A 176 -27.56 -10.80 -25.17
C GLU A 176 -26.06 -10.55 -24.99
N PRO A 177 -25.60 -10.12 -23.79
CA PRO A 177 -24.18 -9.93 -23.55
C PRO A 177 -23.43 -11.25 -23.72
N TYR A 178 -22.46 -11.27 -24.64
CA TYR A 178 -21.57 -12.40 -24.88
C TYR A 178 -20.15 -12.05 -24.45
N ILE A 179 -19.42 -13.05 -23.94
CA ILE A 179 -17.97 -12.93 -23.72
C ILE A 179 -17.26 -13.82 -24.73
N PRO A 180 -16.30 -13.29 -25.52
CA PRO A 180 -15.49 -14.11 -26.42
C PRO A 180 -14.57 -15.02 -25.60
N LEU A 181 -14.84 -16.33 -25.63
CA LEU A 181 -14.11 -17.32 -24.83
C LEU A 181 -12.60 -17.32 -25.12
N LEU A 182 -12.24 -17.24 -26.40
CA LEU A 182 -10.84 -17.20 -26.84
C LEU A 182 -10.12 -15.95 -26.30
N GLY A 183 -10.78 -14.79 -26.39
CA GLY A 183 -10.28 -13.51 -25.88
C GLY A 183 -10.07 -13.53 -24.36
N ALA A 184 -11.04 -14.07 -23.63
CA ALA A 184 -10.96 -14.18 -22.18
C ALA A 184 -9.86 -15.14 -21.71
N LEU A 185 -9.71 -16.31 -22.36
CA LEU A 185 -8.69 -17.30 -22.01
C LEU A 185 -7.28 -16.79 -22.31
N VAL A 186 -7.06 -16.30 -23.54
CA VAL A 186 -5.76 -15.78 -23.97
C VAL A 186 -5.40 -14.53 -23.18
N GLY A 187 -6.34 -13.60 -23.01
CA GLY A 187 -6.17 -12.40 -22.21
C GLY A 187 -5.76 -12.73 -20.78
N THR A 188 -6.46 -13.64 -20.12
CA THR A 188 -6.17 -14.02 -18.73
C THR A 188 -4.80 -14.66 -18.58
N ILE A 189 -4.40 -15.56 -19.49
CA ILE A 189 -3.08 -16.22 -19.42
C ILE A 189 -1.95 -15.23 -19.71
N VAL A 190 -2.06 -14.46 -20.80
CA VAL A 190 -1.00 -13.55 -21.25
C VAL A 190 -0.85 -12.37 -20.29
N VAL A 191 -1.96 -11.67 -19.98
CA VAL A 191 -1.96 -10.55 -19.04
C VAL A 191 -1.58 -11.03 -17.64
N GLY A 192 -2.16 -12.16 -17.17
CA GLY A 192 -1.87 -12.68 -15.84
C GLY A 192 -0.40 -13.01 -15.59
N ILE A 193 0.30 -13.63 -16.56
CA ILE A 193 1.72 -13.96 -16.41
C ILE A 193 2.59 -12.70 -16.50
N LEU A 194 2.42 -11.89 -17.55
CA LEU A 194 3.28 -10.73 -17.80
C LEU A 194 3.09 -9.66 -16.72
N GLU A 195 1.85 -9.35 -16.40
CA GLU A 195 1.53 -8.34 -15.40
C GLU A 195 1.77 -8.86 -13.98
N GLY A 196 1.49 -10.13 -13.72
CA GLY A 196 1.76 -10.74 -12.41
C GLY A 196 3.25 -10.65 -12.03
N LEU A 197 4.15 -10.91 -13.00
CA LEU A 197 5.60 -10.77 -12.77
C LEU A 197 5.99 -9.31 -12.50
N LEU A 198 5.44 -8.36 -13.26
CA LEU A 198 5.71 -6.93 -13.09
C LEU A 198 5.17 -6.40 -11.75
N ALA A 199 3.96 -6.83 -11.37
CA ALA A 199 3.35 -6.56 -10.07
C ALA A 199 4.22 -7.08 -8.92
N PHE A 200 4.68 -8.32 -9.04
CA PHE A 200 5.55 -8.93 -8.04
C PHE A 200 6.86 -8.15 -7.88
N MET A 201 7.55 -7.81 -8.97
CA MET A 201 8.78 -7.02 -8.89
C MET A 201 8.56 -5.63 -8.28
N HIS A 202 7.45 -4.97 -8.64
CA HIS A 202 7.13 -3.65 -8.10
C HIS A 202 6.78 -3.68 -6.61
N THR A 203 6.04 -4.69 -6.15
CA THR A 203 5.73 -4.88 -4.73
C THR A 203 6.98 -5.23 -3.93
N LEU A 204 7.86 -6.09 -4.46
CA LEU A 204 9.15 -6.42 -3.85
C LEU A 204 10.02 -5.16 -3.70
N ARG A 205 10.12 -4.32 -4.74
CA ARG A 205 10.84 -3.05 -4.65
C ARG A 205 10.25 -2.12 -3.60
N LEU A 206 8.92 -2.00 -3.53
CA LEU A 206 8.28 -1.20 -2.49
C LEU A 206 8.63 -1.74 -1.10
N HIS A 207 8.63 -3.05 -0.90
CA HIS A 207 9.06 -3.64 0.37
C HIS A 207 10.51 -3.27 0.72
N PHE A 208 11.47 -3.44 -0.21
CA PHE A 208 12.87 -3.10 0.01
C PHE A 208 13.15 -1.61 0.20
N VAL A 209 12.54 -0.73 -0.58
CA VAL A 209 12.83 0.70 -0.53
C VAL A 209 12.04 1.39 0.58
N GLU A 210 10.81 0.96 0.83
CA GLU A 210 9.87 1.69 1.68
C GLU A 210 9.73 1.10 3.08
N TRP A 211 9.72 -0.23 3.17
CA TRP A 211 9.51 -0.93 4.44
C TRP A 211 10.84 -1.21 5.14
N PHE A 212 11.81 -1.77 4.42
CA PHE A 212 13.10 -2.12 5.00
C PHE A 212 13.92 -0.89 5.42
N SER A 213 13.89 0.22 4.65
CA SER A 213 14.60 1.46 5.00
C SER A 213 14.17 2.08 6.33
N LYS A 214 12.96 1.79 6.82
CA LYS A 214 12.42 2.35 8.07
C LYS A 214 12.88 1.64 9.34
N PHE A 215 13.32 0.39 9.24
CA PHE A 215 13.70 -0.42 10.42
C PHE A 215 15.10 -1.05 10.33
N TYR A 216 15.59 -1.30 9.12
CA TYR A 216 16.82 -2.04 8.92
C TYR A 216 18.02 -1.12 9.13
N HIS A 217 18.64 -1.24 10.30
CA HIS A 217 19.99 -0.74 10.50
C HIS A 217 20.96 -1.79 9.95
N ALA A 218 21.87 -1.39 9.07
CA ALA A 218 22.85 -2.28 8.42
C ALA A 218 23.95 -2.78 9.39
N GLY A 219 23.55 -3.29 10.56
CA GLY A 219 24.40 -3.77 11.62
C GLY A 219 24.06 -5.20 11.99
N GLY A 220 25.06 -6.07 11.92
CA GLY A 220 24.97 -7.47 12.34
C GLY A 220 26.18 -8.25 11.85
N THR A 221 26.77 -9.07 12.71
CA THR A 221 27.71 -10.10 12.24
C THR A 221 26.89 -11.31 11.81
N PRO A 222 27.10 -11.85 10.59
CA PRO A 222 26.39 -13.06 10.19
C PRO A 222 26.72 -14.16 11.18
N PHE A 223 25.69 -14.88 11.62
CA PHE A 223 25.86 -16.02 12.50
C PHE A 223 26.76 -17.06 11.80
N ARG A 224 27.96 -17.26 12.33
CA ARG A 224 28.87 -18.31 11.88
C ARG A 224 28.74 -19.47 12.87
N PRO A 225 27.99 -20.53 12.54
CA PRO A 225 27.95 -21.71 13.40
C PRO A 225 29.36 -22.30 13.50
N TYR A 226 29.66 -22.92 14.65
CA TYR A 226 30.88 -23.69 14.81
C TYR A 226 30.87 -24.87 13.83
N ALA A 227 31.65 -24.77 12.76
CA ALA A 227 31.82 -25.81 11.75
C ALA A 227 33.23 -26.42 11.89
N VAL A 228 33.28 -27.72 12.18
CA VAL A 228 34.53 -28.48 12.22
C VAL A 228 34.73 -29.14 10.87
N SER A 229 35.71 -28.67 10.10
CA SER A 229 36.20 -29.42 8.94
C SER A 229 37.06 -30.58 9.45
N ARG A 230 36.56 -31.80 9.36
CA ARG A 230 37.31 -33.02 9.71
C ARG A 230 37.96 -33.58 8.44
N LEU A 231 39.29 -33.56 8.40
CA LEU A 231 40.10 -34.05 7.27
C LEU A 231 39.91 -35.55 6.95
N PHE A 232 39.43 -36.36 7.91
CA PHE A 232 39.43 -37.83 7.81
C PHE A 232 38.04 -38.47 7.79
N THR A 233 36.96 -37.69 7.65
CA THR A 233 35.59 -38.26 7.64
C THR A 233 34.80 -37.73 6.46
N ARG A 234 34.36 -38.64 5.58
CA ARG A 234 33.45 -38.35 4.47
C ARG A 234 32.00 -38.23 4.96
N PRO A 235 31.18 -37.36 4.36
CA PRO A 235 29.74 -37.34 4.61
C PRO A 235 29.11 -38.67 4.11
N VAL A 236 28.16 -39.19 4.88
CA VAL A 236 27.57 -40.54 4.67
C VAL A 236 26.78 -40.66 3.35
N ASN A 237 26.45 -39.55 2.68
CA ASN A 237 25.52 -39.52 1.54
C ASN A 237 26.17 -39.49 0.15
N GLU A 238 27.48 -39.68 0.02
CA GLU A 238 28.10 -39.90 -1.29
C GLU A 238 28.15 -41.41 -1.63
N PRO A 239 27.63 -41.86 -2.78
CA PRO A 239 27.77 -43.25 -3.20
C PRO A 239 29.25 -43.56 -3.40
N VAL A 240 29.71 -44.63 -2.74
CA VAL A 240 31.10 -45.07 -2.74
C VAL A 240 31.51 -45.42 -4.19
N ALA A 241 32.39 -44.63 -4.79
CA ALA A 241 33.12 -45.06 -5.97
C ALA A 241 34.03 -46.23 -5.53
N GLN A 242 33.65 -47.45 -5.94
CA GLN A 242 34.43 -48.65 -5.69
C GLN A 242 35.82 -48.48 -6.30
N ALA A 243 36.86 -48.60 -5.48
CA ALA A 243 38.24 -48.59 -5.96
C ALA A 243 38.45 -49.77 -6.94
N PRO A 244 39.13 -49.57 -8.08
CA PRO A 244 39.38 -50.67 -9.01
C PRO A 244 40.27 -51.72 -8.36
N LEU A 245 39.79 -52.96 -8.38
CA LEU A 245 40.53 -54.15 -7.96
C LEU A 245 41.81 -54.26 -8.80
N LEU A 246 42.97 -54.05 -8.18
CA LEU A 246 44.26 -54.39 -8.77
C LEU A 246 44.30 -55.92 -8.90
N THR A 247 44.14 -56.40 -10.13
CA THR A 247 44.46 -57.78 -10.50
C THR A 247 45.97 -57.83 -10.78
N ASN A 248 46.63 -58.83 -10.17
CA ASN A 248 48.07 -59.09 -10.25
C ASN A 248 48.60 -59.22 -11.68
#